data_AF-A0A914UVC3-F1
#
_entry.id   AF-A0A914UVC3-F1
#
_cell.length_a   1.000
_cell.length_b   1.000
_cell.length_c   1.000
_cell.angle_alpha   90.00
_cell.angle_beta   90.00
_cell.angle_gamma   90.00
#
_symmetry.space_group_name_H-M   'P 1'
#
loop_
_entity.id
_entity.type
_entity.pdbx_description
1 polymer ?
#
loop_
_entity_poly.entity_id
_entity_poly.type
_entity_poly.pdbx_seq_one_letter_code
_entity_poly.pdbx_strand_id
1 'polypeptide(L)'
;MEFLRKDCNNVNDYFRRQGVGVMTTRELFQLIVDPTIDSEAKAEDYLTEADARSAERSAEERTTDDAVFMQAYIPHKLDDVAHFERDVRIARPGGTPANPFHTIVTGMRADLTGPQQSLSDESGDSDDDDDGDSEPDGSVSKDGHEAKSGDGEEDGAKVQVDRHNVRDRDESPNTRKLRKQAVKEMQRENRTNKTPKHMKKRKKQLAAGKHK
;
A
#
# COMPACT_ATOMS: atom_id res chain seq x y z
N MET A 1 0.86 -8.97 12.79
CA MET A 1 0.18 -8.14 13.80
C MET A 1 -1.04 -8.82 14.40
N GLU A 2 -1.55 -9.95 13.87
CA GLU A 2 -2.64 -10.69 14.51
C GLU A 2 -2.31 -11.21 15.91
N PHE A 3 -1.12 -11.77 16.12
CA PHE A 3 -0.68 -12.26 17.43
C PHE A 3 -0.66 -11.14 18.47
N LEU A 4 0.01 -10.01 18.17
CA LEU A 4 0.07 -8.87 19.09
C LEU A 4 -1.33 -8.34 19.44
N ARG A 5 -2.26 -8.26 18.48
CA ARG A 5 -3.65 -7.87 18.79
C ARG A 5 -4.34 -8.86 19.73
N LYS A 6 -4.14 -10.16 19.51
CA LYS A 6 -4.68 -11.20 20.39
C LYS A 6 -4.10 -11.10 21.81
N ASP A 7 -2.81 -10.81 21.92
CA ASP A 7 -2.14 -10.61 23.20
C ASP A 7 -2.70 -9.38 23.92
N CYS A 8 -2.82 -8.24 23.24
CA CYS A 8 -3.46 -7.03 23.79
C CYS A 8 -4.89 -7.31 24.26
N ASN A 9 -5.69 -8.04 23.48
CA ASN A 9 -7.05 -8.40 23.88
C ASN A 9 -7.06 -9.32 25.11
N ASN A 10 -6.20 -10.34 25.15
CA ASN A 10 -6.10 -11.25 26.30
C ASN A 10 -5.69 -10.53 27.59
N VAL A 11 -4.76 -9.58 27.49
CA VAL A 11 -4.31 -8.75 28.61
C VAL A 11 -5.45 -7.88 29.12
N ASN A 12 -6.13 -7.17 28.22
CA ASN A 12 -7.28 -6.35 28.57
C ASN A 12 -8.41 -7.19 29.19
N ASP A 13 -8.71 -8.36 28.61
CA ASP A 13 -9.72 -9.29 29.14
C ASP A 13 -9.38 -9.79 30.54
N TYR A 14 -8.11 -10.05 30.83
CA TYR A 14 -7.68 -10.44 32.17
C TYR A 14 -7.94 -9.33 33.19
N PHE A 15 -7.50 -8.10 32.91
CA PHE A 15 -7.66 -6.97 33.83
C PHE A 15 -9.11 -6.50 33.98
N ARG A 16 -9.94 -6.61 32.93
CA ARG A 16 -11.40 -6.40 33.02
C ARG A 16 -12.04 -7.32 34.04
N ARG A 17 -11.67 -8.60 34.04
CA ARG A 17 -12.22 -9.59 34.99
C ARG A 17 -11.84 -9.28 36.44
N GLN A 18 -10.73 -8.55 36.64
CA GLN A 18 -10.30 -8.07 37.96
C GLN A 18 -10.95 -6.73 38.35
N GLY A 19 -11.84 -6.18 37.52
CA GLY A 19 -12.54 -4.91 37.80
C GLY A 19 -11.69 -3.66 37.52
N VAL A 20 -10.59 -3.79 36.79
CA VAL A 20 -9.77 -2.64 36.38
C VAL A 20 -10.40 -1.98 35.14
N GLY A 21 -10.52 -0.66 35.17
CA GLY A 21 -10.96 0.13 34.02
C GLY A 21 -9.87 0.17 32.96
N VAL A 22 -9.87 -0.81 32.04
CA VAL A 22 -8.88 -0.88 30.97
C VAL A 22 -9.25 0.01 29.77
N MET A 23 -8.21 0.44 29.06
CA MET A 23 -8.30 1.02 27.73
C MET A 23 -8.74 -0.01 26.67
N THR A 24 -9.01 0.46 25.45
CA THR A 24 -9.34 -0.43 24.33
C THR A 24 -8.12 -1.18 23.81
N THR A 25 -8.38 -2.28 23.10
CA THR A 25 -7.33 -3.08 22.45
C THR A 25 -6.58 -2.26 21.40
N ARG A 26 -7.25 -1.30 20.76
CA ARG A 26 -6.64 -0.37 19.81
C ARG A 26 -5.65 0.58 20.47
N GLU A 27 -6.03 1.19 21.59
CA GLU A 27 -5.18 2.15 22.33
C GLU A 27 -3.94 1.45 22.88
N LEU A 28 -4.11 0.28 23.49
CA LEU A 28 -2.98 -0.53 23.98
C LEU A 28 -2.05 -0.96 22.82
N PHE A 29 -2.63 -1.36 21.69
CA PHE A 29 -1.84 -1.70 20.51
C PHE A 29 -1.05 -0.51 19.97
N GLN A 30 -1.66 0.67 19.91
CA GLN A 30 -0.99 1.89 19.46
C GLN A 30 0.17 2.24 20.39
N LEU A 31 -0.02 2.21 21.70
CA LEU A 31 1.04 2.47 22.68
C LEU A 31 2.28 1.58 22.47
N ILE A 32 2.08 0.31 22.10
CA ILE A 32 3.18 -0.65 21.93
C ILE A 32 3.92 -0.47 20.58
N VAL A 33 3.19 -0.09 19.53
CA VAL A 33 3.70 -0.13 18.15
C VAL A 33 4.11 1.25 17.62
N ASP A 34 3.55 2.32 18.17
CA ASP A 34 3.78 3.68 17.66
C ASP A 34 5.24 4.10 17.88
N PRO A 35 6.02 4.30 16.80
CA PRO A 35 7.43 4.66 16.91
C PRO A 35 7.65 6.09 17.44
N THR A 36 6.61 6.91 17.53
CA THR A 36 6.72 8.30 17.99
C THR A 36 6.70 8.44 19.51
N ILE A 37 6.34 7.37 20.23
CA ILE A 37 6.37 7.26 21.69
C ILE A 37 7.73 6.67 22.10
N ASP A 38 8.77 7.48 21.92
CA ASP A 38 10.17 7.12 22.18
C ASP A 38 10.60 7.37 23.64
N SER A 39 9.91 8.26 24.36
CA SER A 39 10.25 8.66 25.73
C SER A 39 9.19 8.26 26.75
N GLU A 40 9.64 8.02 27.99
CA GLU A 40 8.76 7.70 29.13
C GLU A 40 7.73 8.80 29.39
N ALA A 41 8.13 10.08 29.29
CA ALA A 41 7.21 11.21 29.44
C ALA A 41 6.07 11.19 28.40
N LYS A 42 6.36 10.92 27.13
CA LYS A 42 5.32 10.81 26.08
C LYS A 42 4.41 9.61 26.32
N ALA A 43 4.95 8.51 26.84
CA ALA A 43 4.16 7.34 27.20
C ALA A 43 3.22 7.64 28.37
N GLU A 44 3.70 8.35 29.40
CA GLU A 44 2.87 8.82 30.53
C GLU A 44 1.77 9.78 30.09
N ASP A 45 2.07 10.72 29.20
CA ASP A 45 1.10 11.64 28.62
C ASP A 45 0.01 10.86 27.84
N TYR A 46 0.42 9.92 27.00
CA TYR A 46 -0.50 9.07 26.24
C TYR A 46 -1.41 8.24 27.16
N LEU A 47 -0.84 7.66 28.23
CA LEU A 47 -1.59 6.89 29.23
C LEU A 47 -2.61 7.77 29.96
N THR A 48 -2.22 8.98 30.33
CA THR A 48 -3.12 9.95 30.99
C THR A 48 -4.30 10.31 30.09
N GLU A 49 -4.06 10.54 28.79
CA GLU A 49 -5.13 10.77 27.83
C GLU A 49 -6.01 9.52 27.61
N ALA A 50 -5.40 8.34 27.52
CA ALA A 50 -6.12 7.08 27.33
C ALA A 50 -7.03 6.77 28.52
N ASP A 51 -6.59 7.06 29.74
CA ASP A 51 -7.39 6.91 30.96
C ASP A 51 -8.57 7.89 30.98
N ALA A 52 -8.35 9.15 30.61
CA ALA A 52 -9.43 10.13 30.49
C ALA A 52 -10.51 9.68 29.47
N ARG A 53 -10.08 9.22 28.29
CA ARG A 53 -11.00 8.66 27.27
C ARG A 53 -11.70 7.39 27.73
N SER A 54 -11.01 6.57 28.53
CA SER A 54 -11.57 5.33 29.08
C SER A 54 -12.58 5.60 30.19
N ALA A 55 -12.49 6.72 30.91
CA ALA A 55 -13.47 7.11 31.92
C ALA A 55 -14.81 7.55 31.28
N GLU A 56 -14.75 8.23 30.13
CA GLU A 56 -15.95 8.73 29.44
C GLU A 56 -16.70 7.65 28.65
N ARG A 57 -16.00 6.59 28.20
CA ARG A 57 -16.55 5.58 27.29
C ARG A 57 -17.38 4.51 28.00
N SER A 58 -18.52 4.14 27.42
CA SER A 58 -19.31 3.03 27.92
C SER A 58 -18.61 1.67 27.71
N ALA A 59 -19.03 0.63 28.44
CA ALA A 59 -18.50 -0.72 28.24
C ALA A 59 -18.86 -1.28 26.86
N GLU A 60 -20.05 -0.98 26.34
CA GLU A 60 -20.53 -1.46 25.05
C GLU A 60 -19.70 -0.90 23.90
N GLU A 61 -19.44 0.41 23.89
CA GLU A 61 -18.60 1.07 22.89
C GLU A 61 -17.19 0.47 22.84
N ARG A 62 -16.60 0.14 23.99
CA ARG A 62 -15.29 -0.53 24.04
C ARG A 62 -15.33 -1.89 23.35
N THR A 63 -16.37 -2.68 23.59
CA THR A 63 -16.50 -4.00 22.95
C THR A 63 -16.72 -3.90 21.45
N THR A 64 -17.48 -2.90 20.98
CA THR A 64 -17.69 -2.68 19.55
C THR A 64 -16.42 -2.23 18.86
N ASP A 65 -15.68 -1.29 19.47
CA ASP A 65 -14.40 -0.81 18.94
C ASP A 65 -13.38 -1.96 18.86
N ASP A 66 -13.28 -2.77 19.92
CA ASP A 66 -12.38 -3.93 19.98
C ASP A 66 -12.72 -4.95 18.89
N ALA A 67 -14.01 -5.23 18.67
CA ALA A 67 -14.45 -6.16 17.63
C ALA A 67 -14.11 -5.65 16.21
N VAL A 68 -14.36 -4.35 15.94
CA VAL A 68 -14.02 -3.72 14.66
C VAL A 68 -12.52 -3.76 14.43
N PHE A 69 -11.73 -3.42 15.44
CA PHE A 69 -10.28 -3.43 15.38
C PHE A 69 -9.71 -4.84 15.16
N MET A 70 -10.35 -5.86 15.75
CA MET A 70 -9.92 -7.25 15.61
C MET A 70 -10.20 -7.83 14.22
N GLN A 71 -11.27 -7.39 13.57
CA GLN A 71 -11.63 -7.82 12.21
C GLN A 71 -10.87 -7.06 11.13
N ALA A 72 -10.37 -5.86 11.42
CA ALA A 72 -9.63 -5.06 10.46
C ALA A 72 -8.32 -5.75 10.01
N TYR A 73 -7.91 -5.53 8.77
CA TYR A 73 -6.59 -5.97 8.30
C TYR A 73 -5.56 -4.87 8.59
N ILE A 74 -4.46 -5.17 9.27
CA ILE A 74 -3.39 -4.19 9.54
C ILE A 74 -2.14 -4.62 8.77
N PRO A 75 -1.79 -3.92 7.68
CA PRO A 75 -0.55 -4.15 6.95
C PRO A 75 0.68 -4.02 7.86
N HIS A 76 1.69 -4.87 7.66
CA HIS A 76 2.93 -4.80 8.44
C HIS A 76 3.95 -3.82 7.83
N LYS A 77 3.94 -3.71 6.50
CA LYS A 77 4.81 -2.85 5.69
C LYS A 77 3.96 -2.08 4.69
N LEU A 78 4.48 -0.94 4.21
CA LEU A 78 3.79 -0.09 3.24
C LEU A 78 3.50 -0.83 1.92
N ASP A 79 4.34 -1.79 1.52
CA ASP A 79 4.12 -2.62 0.33
C ASP A 79 2.84 -3.48 0.40
N ASP A 80 2.36 -3.80 1.61
CA ASP A 80 1.15 -4.60 1.80
C ASP A 80 -0.14 -3.74 1.76
N VAL A 81 -0.02 -2.42 1.59
CA VAL A 81 -1.16 -1.50 1.48
C VAL A 81 -1.74 -1.55 0.07
N ALA A 82 -2.83 -2.29 -0.10
CA ALA A 82 -3.41 -2.56 -1.42
C ALA A 82 -3.86 -1.31 -2.21
N HIS A 83 -4.31 -0.25 -1.52
CA HIS A 83 -4.97 0.90 -2.14
C HIS A 83 -4.41 2.25 -1.62
N PHE A 84 -3.09 2.38 -1.55
CA PHE A 84 -2.41 3.57 -1.04
C PHE A 84 -2.83 4.87 -1.78
N GLU A 85 -2.98 4.86 -3.12
CA GLU A 85 -3.38 6.07 -3.87
C GLU A 85 -4.77 6.59 -3.48
N ARG A 86 -5.72 5.67 -3.29
CA ARG A 86 -7.09 6.00 -2.89
C ARG A 86 -7.07 6.57 -1.47
N ASP A 87 -6.35 5.91 -0.58
CA ASP A 87 -6.33 6.28 0.82
C ASP A 87 -5.65 7.65 1.01
N VAL A 88 -4.58 7.97 0.25
CA VAL A 88 -3.98 9.32 0.19
C VAL A 88 -4.95 10.39 -0.33
N ARG A 89 -5.73 10.08 -1.37
CA ARG A 89 -6.70 11.04 -1.93
C ARG A 89 -7.82 11.36 -0.94
N ILE A 90 -8.18 10.42 -0.07
CA ILE A 90 -9.19 10.61 0.99
C ILE A 90 -8.58 11.32 2.20
N ALA A 91 -7.36 10.94 2.59
CA ALA A 91 -6.67 11.49 3.76
C ALA A 91 -6.28 12.96 3.59
N ARG A 92 -5.77 13.37 2.42
CA ARG A 92 -5.36 14.76 2.16
C ARG A 92 -6.43 15.83 2.44
N PRO A 93 -7.70 15.67 2.02
CA PRO A 93 -8.76 16.61 2.37
C PRO A 93 -9.30 16.44 3.81
N GLY A 94 -8.66 15.62 4.66
CA GLY A 94 -9.10 15.35 6.04
C GLY A 94 -10.12 14.22 6.18
N GLY A 95 -10.34 13.43 5.12
CA GLY A 95 -11.22 12.26 5.17
C GLY A 95 -10.55 11.07 5.84
N THR A 96 -11.31 10.25 6.56
CA THR A 96 -10.79 9.00 7.12
C THR A 96 -10.91 7.87 6.09
N PRO A 97 -9.81 7.21 5.68
CA PRO A 97 -9.90 6.06 4.79
C PRO A 97 -10.60 4.89 5.50
N ALA A 98 -11.17 3.96 4.73
CA ALA A 98 -11.89 2.81 5.26
C ALA A 98 -11.04 1.92 6.20
N ASN A 99 -9.71 1.97 6.04
CA ASN A 99 -8.77 1.26 6.89
C ASN A 99 -7.57 2.16 7.27
N PRO A 100 -7.71 2.98 8.33
CA PRO A 100 -6.69 3.93 8.73
C PRO A 100 -5.55 3.29 9.54
N PHE A 101 -5.59 2.00 9.86
CA PHE A 101 -4.71 1.41 10.88
C PHE A 101 -3.26 1.23 10.45
N HIS A 102 -2.94 1.39 9.17
CA HIS A 102 -1.56 1.28 8.70
C HIS A 102 -0.69 2.44 9.19
N THR A 103 -1.27 3.63 9.42
CA THR A 103 -0.53 4.80 9.93
C THR A 103 0.09 4.57 11.31
N ILE A 104 -0.61 3.80 12.15
CA ILE A 104 -0.18 3.45 13.51
C ILE A 104 1.12 2.66 13.48
N VAL A 105 1.25 1.71 12.54
CA VAL A 105 2.43 0.84 12.45
C VAL A 105 3.60 1.58 11.81
N THR A 106 3.32 2.44 10.83
CA THR A 106 4.36 3.08 10.04
C THR A 106 4.79 4.43 10.59
N GLY A 107 4.16 4.93 11.65
CA GLY A 107 4.41 6.27 12.20
C GLY A 107 4.15 7.38 11.18
N MET A 108 3.19 7.19 10.27
CA MET A 108 2.84 8.20 9.27
C MET A 108 1.79 9.15 9.83
N ARG A 109 1.83 10.40 9.37
CA ARG A 109 0.79 11.39 9.67
C ARG A 109 -0.58 10.93 9.17
N ALA A 110 -1.65 11.42 9.80
CA ALA A 110 -3.02 11.16 9.37
C ALA A 110 -3.28 11.53 7.90
N ASP A 111 -2.60 12.56 7.39
CA ASP A 111 -2.75 13.05 6.00
C ASP A 111 -1.93 12.23 4.98
N LEU A 112 -1.16 11.24 5.44
CA LEU A 112 -0.23 10.41 4.64
C LEU A 112 0.84 11.20 3.87
N THR A 113 1.04 12.47 4.21
CA THR A 113 2.02 13.38 3.57
C THR A 113 3.46 13.04 3.94
N GLY A 114 3.69 12.31 5.03
CA GLY A 114 5.03 11.93 5.48
C GLY A 114 5.05 11.28 6.87
N PRO A 115 6.25 11.01 7.41
CA PRO A 115 6.42 10.54 8.78
C PRO A 115 5.91 11.58 9.78
N GLN A 116 5.36 11.11 10.89
CA GLN A 116 4.99 11.94 12.02
C GLN A 116 6.29 12.34 12.73
N GLN A 117 6.58 13.65 12.75
CA GLN A 117 7.78 14.16 13.42
C GLN A 117 7.65 13.89 14.92
N SER A 118 8.57 13.10 15.47
CA SER A 118 8.83 13.10 16.90
C SER A 118 9.45 14.45 17.24
N LEU A 119 8.86 15.19 18.18
CA LEU A 119 9.37 16.50 18.66
C LEU A 119 10.77 16.43 19.33
N SER A 120 11.49 15.30 19.19
CA SER A 120 12.84 15.06 19.71
C SER A 120 13.95 15.46 18.71
N ASP A 121 13.65 15.71 17.44
CA ASP A 121 14.61 16.18 16.44
C ASP A 121 14.56 17.71 16.30
N GLU A 122 14.91 18.43 17.37
CA GLU A 122 15.33 19.83 17.28
C GLU A 122 16.87 19.89 17.37
N SER A 123 17.54 19.39 16.34
CA SER A 123 18.93 19.78 16.03
C SER A 123 19.33 19.35 14.62
N GLY A 124 19.52 20.33 13.72
CA GLY A 124 20.34 20.18 12.52
C GLY A 124 19.65 20.44 11.19
N ASP A 125 19.49 21.72 10.85
CA ASP A 125 19.94 22.33 9.59
C ASP A 125 19.59 21.63 8.25
N SER A 126 18.71 22.27 7.49
CA SER A 126 18.97 22.57 6.08
C SER A 126 18.07 23.73 5.65
N ASP A 127 18.72 24.82 5.27
CA ASP A 127 18.18 26.01 4.63
C ASP A 127 17.07 25.72 3.61
N ASP A 128 15.99 26.51 3.68
CA ASP A 128 15.07 26.73 2.57
C ASP A 128 15.20 28.22 2.20
N ASP A 129 16.24 28.51 1.43
CA ASP A 129 16.41 29.78 0.71
C ASP A 129 15.38 29.81 -0.42
N ASP A 130 14.35 30.64 -0.22
CA ASP A 130 13.45 31.13 -1.27
C ASP A 130 14.22 32.12 -2.14
N ASP A 131 14.68 31.67 -3.31
CA ASP A 131 15.18 32.56 -4.36
C ASP A 131 14.56 32.16 -5.70
N GLY A 132 13.59 32.95 -6.14
CA GLY A 132 13.11 32.94 -7.51
C GLY A 132 14.00 33.79 -8.39
N ASP A 133 14.39 33.28 -9.56
CA ASP A 133 14.27 33.97 -10.86
C ASP A 133 14.81 33.10 -12.02
N SER A 134 14.01 33.10 -13.09
CA SER A 134 14.31 33.00 -14.52
C SER A 134 15.49 32.17 -15.08
N GLU A 135 15.10 31.27 -16.00
CA GLU A 135 15.75 30.86 -17.27
C GLU A 135 16.84 31.83 -17.80
N PRO A 136 17.92 31.38 -18.50
CA PRO A 136 17.80 30.52 -19.70
C PRO A 136 19.00 29.60 -20.10
N ASP A 137 18.70 28.72 -21.07
CA ASP A 137 19.52 28.19 -22.18
C ASP A 137 20.79 27.33 -21.92
N GLY A 138 20.95 26.28 -22.75
CA GLY A 138 22.30 25.87 -23.17
C GLY A 138 22.81 24.44 -22.91
N SER A 139 22.14 23.42 -23.46
CA SER A 139 22.76 22.26 -24.13
C SER A 139 23.52 21.13 -23.37
N VAL A 140 23.37 19.95 -23.98
CA VAL A 140 24.22 18.73 -24.04
C VAL A 140 24.13 17.61 -22.97
N SER A 141 23.35 16.59 -23.36
CA SER A 141 23.75 15.17 -23.52
C SER A 141 24.02 14.29 -22.29
N LYS A 142 23.09 13.34 -22.01
CA LYS A 142 23.37 11.89 -22.04
C LYS A 142 22.11 11.01 -21.91
N ASP A 143 21.90 10.19 -22.94
CA ASP A 143 21.57 8.76 -22.96
C ASP A 143 20.74 8.12 -21.83
N GLY A 144 19.60 7.49 -22.19
CA GLY A 144 18.82 6.71 -21.22
C GLY A 144 17.53 5.97 -21.64
N HIS A 145 17.36 5.61 -22.92
CA HIS A 145 16.47 4.53 -23.41
C HIS A 145 14.96 4.54 -23.06
N GLU A 146 14.20 5.31 -23.84
CA GLU A 146 12.73 5.19 -23.93
C GLU A 146 12.25 3.99 -24.76
N ALA A 147 11.28 3.26 -24.22
CA ALA A 147 10.41 2.37 -24.98
C ALA A 147 9.23 3.19 -25.55
N LYS A 148 9.37 3.66 -26.79
CA LYS A 148 8.31 4.32 -27.56
C LYS A 148 7.21 3.31 -27.90
N SER A 149 6.06 3.44 -27.26
CA SER A 149 4.77 2.99 -27.80
C SER A 149 4.29 4.05 -28.79
N GLY A 150 4.01 3.63 -30.02
CA GLY A 150 3.44 4.48 -31.05
C GLY A 150 1.94 4.62 -30.85
N ASP A 151 1.52 5.87 -30.76
CA ASP A 151 0.16 6.37 -30.70
C ASP A 151 -0.60 6.16 -32.02
N GLY A 152 -1.92 6.06 -31.90
CA GLY A 152 -2.90 5.90 -32.96
C GLY A 152 -4.28 6.06 -32.34
N GLU A 153 -4.77 7.30 -32.43
CA GLU A 153 -6.00 7.84 -31.84
C GLU A 153 -7.31 7.14 -32.25
N GLU A 154 -8.31 7.35 -31.37
CA GLU A 154 -9.78 7.23 -31.53
C GLU A 154 -10.40 5.82 -31.75
N ASP A 155 -10.95 5.23 -30.67
CA ASP A 155 -12.40 5.31 -30.35
C ASP A 155 -12.71 4.45 -29.08
N GLY A 156 -13.70 4.87 -28.30
CA GLY A 156 -13.88 4.45 -26.90
C GLY A 156 -14.42 3.04 -26.67
N ALA A 157 -13.68 2.21 -25.91
CA ALA A 157 -14.26 1.14 -25.08
C ALA A 157 -13.28 0.71 -23.98
N LYS A 158 -13.77 0.68 -22.73
CA LYS A 158 -13.06 0.31 -21.50
C LYS A 158 -12.33 -1.03 -21.63
N VAL A 159 -10.99 -1.04 -21.62
CA VAL A 159 -10.19 -2.26 -21.57
C VAL A 159 -10.24 -2.82 -20.14
N GLN A 160 -11.07 -3.85 -19.97
CA GLN A 160 -11.06 -4.74 -18.82
C GLN A 160 -9.68 -5.40 -18.71
N VAL A 161 -9.12 -5.41 -17.50
CA VAL A 161 -7.87 -6.10 -17.20
C VAL A 161 -8.04 -7.57 -17.54
N ASP A 162 -7.31 -8.03 -18.55
CA ASP A 162 -7.38 -9.39 -19.08
C ASP A 162 -7.10 -10.43 -18.00
N ARG A 163 -8.16 -11.05 -17.46
CA ARG A 163 -8.14 -12.26 -16.62
C ARG A 163 -7.74 -13.51 -17.40
N HIS A 164 -6.95 -13.39 -18.47
CA HIS A 164 -6.73 -14.45 -19.46
C HIS A 164 -6.02 -15.72 -18.93
N ASN A 165 -5.51 -15.70 -17.68
CA ASN A 165 -4.82 -16.85 -17.09
C ASN A 165 -5.54 -17.49 -15.89
N VAL A 166 -6.73 -17.00 -15.50
CA VAL A 166 -7.50 -17.61 -14.40
C VAL A 166 -8.22 -18.86 -14.93
N ARG A 167 -7.98 -20.00 -14.28
CA ARG A 167 -8.70 -21.25 -14.55
C ARG A 167 -9.91 -21.31 -13.63
N ASP A 168 -11.04 -21.77 -14.15
CA ASP A 168 -12.18 -22.06 -13.29
C ASP A 168 -11.85 -23.30 -12.43
N ARG A 169 -12.03 -23.14 -11.12
CA ARG A 169 -11.57 -24.13 -10.11
C ARG A 169 -12.32 -25.46 -10.21
N ASP A 170 -13.52 -25.46 -10.80
CA ASP A 170 -14.44 -26.61 -10.88
C ASP A 170 -14.68 -27.11 -12.33
N GLU A 171 -13.70 -26.99 -13.23
CA GLU A 171 -13.81 -27.54 -14.60
C GLU A 171 -13.90 -29.08 -14.61
N SER A 172 -14.88 -29.63 -15.32
CA SER A 172 -14.98 -31.08 -15.59
C SER A 172 -13.77 -31.61 -16.39
N PRO A 173 -13.44 -32.92 -16.33
CA PRO A 173 -12.32 -33.49 -17.07
C PRO A 173 -12.39 -33.32 -18.59
N ASN A 174 -13.60 -33.24 -19.16
CA ASN A 174 -13.82 -33.09 -20.60
C ASN A 174 -13.63 -31.64 -21.06
N THR A 175 -14.13 -30.66 -20.30
CA THR A 175 -13.95 -29.22 -20.62
C THR A 175 -12.46 -28.82 -20.57
N ARG A 176 -11.70 -29.37 -19.61
CA ARG A 176 -10.24 -29.17 -19.53
C ARG A 176 -9.50 -29.69 -20.76
N LYS A 177 -9.91 -30.83 -21.33
CA LYS A 177 -9.29 -31.42 -22.54
C LYS A 177 -9.54 -30.53 -23.75
N LEU A 178 -10.77 -30.09 -23.95
CA LEU A 178 -11.16 -29.22 -25.07
C LEU A 178 -10.41 -27.88 -25.02
N ARG A 179 -10.30 -27.26 -23.85
CA ARG A 179 -9.52 -26.02 -23.69
C ARG A 179 -8.04 -26.21 -24.01
N LYS A 180 -7.44 -27.31 -23.53
CA LYS A 180 -6.03 -27.63 -23.82
C LYS A 180 -5.82 -27.89 -25.32
N GLN A 181 -6.81 -28.45 -26.01
CA GLN A 181 -6.77 -28.65 -27.45
C GLN A 181 -6.86 -27.31 -28.19
N ALA A 182 -7.82 -26.45 -27.86
CA ALA A 182 -7.98 -25.13 -28.46
C ALA A 182 -6.71 -24.25 -28.33
N VAL A 183 -6.08 -24.24 -27.14
CA VAL A 183 -4.82 -23.50 -26.93
C VAL A 183 -3.68 -24.07 -27.79
N LYS A 184 -3.61 -25.39 -27.97
CA LYS A 184 -2.59 -26.02 -28.81
C LYS A 184 -2.79 -25.70 -30.30
N GLU A 185 -4.03 -25.65 -30.76
CA GLU A 185 -4.39 -25.31 -32.15
C GLU A 185 -4.08 -23.83 -32.43
N MET A 186 -4.52 -22.92 -31.56
CA MET A 186 -4.18 -21.49 -31.64
C MET A 186 -2.66 -21.26 -31.65
N GLN A 187 -1.90 -21.94 -30.79
CA GLN A 187 -0.43 -21.84 -30.80
C GLN A 187 0.19 -22.43 -32.07
N ARG A 188 -0.42 -23.43 -32.69
CA ARG A 188 0.05 -24.03 -33.94
C ARG A 188 -0.14 -23.04 -35.09
N GLU A 189 -1.31 -22.41 -35.19
CA GLU A 189 -1.61 -21.35 -36.16
C GLU A 189 -0.71 -20.12 -35.94
N ASN A 190 -0.48 -19.71 -34.70
CA ASN A 190 0.45 -18.61 -34.41
C ASN A 190 1.90 -18.94 -34.79
N ARG A 191 2.28 -20.23 -34.84
CA ARG A 191 3.61 -20.65 -35.32
C ARG A 191 3.71 -20.64 -36.84
N THR A 192 2.62 -20.87 -37.58
CA THR A 192 2.64 -20.80 -39.05
C THR A 192 2.85 -19.37 -39.53
N ASN A 193 2.25 -18.39 -38.86
CA ASN A 193 2.34 -16.97 -39.22
C ASN A 193 3.52 -16.24 -38.55
N LYS A 194 4.39 -16.96 -37.82
CA LYS A 194 5.48 -16.37 -37.05
C LYS A 194 6.60 -15.87 -37.97
N THR A 195 7.09 -14.66 -37.72
CA THR A 195 8.25 -14.12 -38.44
C THR A 195 9.48 -15.04 -38.32
N PRO A 196 10.12 -15.41 -39.44
CA PRO A 196 11.32 -16.24 -39.42
C PRO A 196 12.44 -15.66 -38.54
N LYS A 197 13.15 -16.54 -37.82
CA LYS A 197 14.18 -16.13 -36.85
C LYS A 197 15.28 -15.28 -37.47
N HIS A 198 15.70 -15.58 -38.70
CA HIS A 198 16.76 -14.83 -39.40
C HIS A 198 16.31 -13.40 -39.74
N MET A 199 15.05 -13.20 -40.14
CA MET A 199 14.48 -11.87 -40.39
C MET A 199 14.39 -11.04 -39.11
N LYS A 200 13.95 -11.66 -38.00
CA LYS A 200 13.95 -11.01 -36.67
C LYS A 200 15.37 -10.60 -36.23
N LYS A 201 16.36 -11.49 -36.42
CA LYS A 201 17.77 -11.19 -36.10
C LYS A 201 18.32 -10.05 -36.95
N ARG A 202 18.05 -10.03 -38.26
CA ARG A 202 18.47 -8.96 -39.17
C ARG A 202 17.88 -7.61 -38.78
N LYS A 203 16.58 -7.54 -38.48
CA LYS A 203 15.93 -6.30 -38.01
C LYS A 203 16.58 -5.78 -36.72
N LYS A 204 16.90 -6.67 -35.78
CA LYS A 204 17.58 -6.29 -34.53
C LYS A 204 19.01 -5.76 -34.77
N GLN A 205 19.79 -6.40 -35.65
CA GLN A 205 21.13 -5.92 -35.99
C GLN A 205 21.10 -4.56 -36.71
N LEU A 206 20.17 -4.37 -37.65
CA LEU A 206 20.00 -3.08 -38.35
C LEU A 206 19.53 -1.97 -37.40
N ALA A 207 18.67 -2.28 -36.42
CA ALA A 207 18.27 -1.33 -35.39
C ALA A 207 19.45 -0.96 -34.46
N ALA A 208 20.27 -1.94 -34.07
CA ALA A 208 21.45 -1.69 -33.24
C ALA A 208 22.55 -0.90 -33.98
N GLY A 209 22.68 -1.07 -35.30
CA GLY A 209 23.62 -0.31 -36.13
C GLY A 209 23.18 1.11 -36.46
N LYS A 210 21.93 1.50 -36.17
CA LYS A 210 21.40 2.87 -36.34
C LYS A 210 21.55 3.76 -35.11
N HIS A 211 21.91 3.18 -33.96
CA HIS A 211 22.18 3.89 -32.70
C HIS A 211 23.68 4.10 -32.45
N LYS A 212 24.49 4.09 -33.52
CA LYS A 212 25.93 4.34 -33.49
C LYS A 212 26.26 5.32 -34.61
#